data_AF-A0A1E1MUQ2-F1
#
_entry.id   AF-A0A1E1MUQ2-F1
#
_cell.length_a   1.000
_cell.length_b   1.000
_cell.length_c   1.000
_cell.angle_alpha   90.00
_cell.angle_beta   90.00
_cell.angle_gamma   90.00
#
_symmetry.space_group_name_H-M   'P 1'
#
loop_
_entity.id
_entity.type
_entity.pdbx_description
1 polymer ?
#
loop_
_entity_poly.entity_id
_entity_poly.type
_entity_poly.pdbx_seq_one_letter_code
_entity_poly.pdbx_strand_id
1 'polypeptide(L)'
;MVLENEPLMQHRQYSSDTSAPISTHEDVYNDNDDISSSLSPPRHPITSVETDDELNDDFLDLENGYSITKGDRDWTRENWWGVKDIMTIRSRERRKGSPDSIRSAHRDEGRQLLEGKHIRRSRRRTWTWLNHCIFRGISGLAITAILLTINLLLLSATFYWNTDPDEIFRSWGGVGSGTEGLNWYPTDFTRDIQPIACHSHNDYWRRVPLFSALRHGCIGVEADVWLYNDDLLVGHNTASLQRSRTFRSLYIDPLVKILENANQKTDFHNGTSNGVFDVDPEQSLTLLIDVKTDGKETWGWVLKQLEPLRERGWLTFVEGDVVHKRAVTIVGTGNARFDVLTEDETYRDAFFDAPLDTMWEPASSSSDSAAAPSLSPSELGSKTATNNPSLHPNPYSHDQGQGLSGTTASTDFNAENSYYASVSLGKAIGHIWFGELSSAQLEIIRAQVRGAHSRGLKARYWDLPAWPRGLRNHVWKVLVDEGVDILNVDDLMGVKRELW
;
A
#
# COMPACT_ATOMS: atom_id res chain seq x y z
N MET A 1 68.17 -9.63 -33.05
CA MET A 1 66.71 -9.81 -33.14
C MET A 1 66.17 -9.40 -31.78
N VAL A 2 66.01 -8.10 -31.53
CA VAL A 2 64.74 -7.32 -31.67
C VAL A 2 63.71 -7.90 -30.70
N LEU A 3 63.59 -7.49 -29.43
CA LEU A 3 63.23 -6.19 -28.79
C LEU A 3 61.82 -5.65 -29.11
N GLU A 4 61.23 -5.12 -28.02
CA GLU A 4 60.07 -4.20 -27.88
C GLU A 4 58.70 -4.83 -27.58
N ASN A 5 57.84 -4.27 -26.71
CA ASN A 5 57.91 -3.31 -25.59
C ASN A 5 56.48 -3.23 -25.04
N GLU A 6 56.28 -3.30 -23.72
CA GLU A 6 55.05 -2.82 -23.06
C GLU A 6 55.26 -1.37 -22.57
N PRO A 7 54.24 -0.49 -22.57
CA PRO A 7 54.35 0.83 -21.97
C PRO A 7 53.74 0.88 -20.55
N LEU A 8 54.58 1.26 -19.59
CA LEU A 8 54.23 1.82 -18.28
C LEU A 8 53.83 3.31 -18.44
N MET A 9 52.68 3.71 -17.89
CA MET A 9 52.30 5.12 -17.71
C MET A 9 52.46 5.52 -16.24
N GLN A 10 53.11 6.67 -16.06
CA GLN A 10 53.71 7.17 -14.82
C GLN A 10 52.73 7.88 -13.88
N HIS A 11 52.97 7.68 -12.58
CA HIS A 11 52.52 8.54 -11.49
C HIS A 11 53.09 9.96 -11.61
N ARG A 12 52.23 10.99 -11.49
CA ARG A 12 52.63 12.38 -11.24
C ARG A 12 52.56 12.67 -9.74
N GLN A 13 53.72 12.90 -9.13
CA GLN A 13 53.88 13.60 -7.85
C GLN A 13 53.95 15.12 -8.12
N TYR A 14 53.19 15.91 -7.36
CA TYR A 14 53.38 17.36 -7.24
C TYR A 14 54.12 17.65 -5.93
N SER A 15 55.27 18.31 -6.05
CA SER A 15 56.07 18.83 -4.93
C SER A 15 55.77 20.30 -4.69
N SER A 16 55.68 20.65 -3.41
CA SER A 16 55.74 21.99 -2.82
C SER A 16 57.09 22.68 -3.04
N ASP A 17 57.11 24.01 -3.20
CA ASP A 17 57.97 24.90 -2.37
C ASP A 17 57.79 26.43 -2.61
N THR A 18 57.57 27.13 -1.48
CA THR A 18 58.12 28.43 -1.00
C THR A 18 57.99 29.79 -1.73
N SER A 19 57.17 30.68 -1.13
CA SER A 19 57.42 32.04 -0.56
C SER A 19 58.03 33.24 -1.36
N ALA A 20 57.20 34.33 -1.47
CA ALA A 20 57.39 35.78 -1.18
C ALA A 20 58.56 36.59 -1.83
N PRO A 21 58.52 37.96 -1.99
CA PRO A 21 57.75 38.96 -1.22
C PRO A 21 57.15 40.21 -1.94
N ILE A 22 56.23 40.86 -1.20
CA ILE A 22 55.88 42.30 -1.01
C ILE A 22 56.40 43.36 -2.02
N SER A 23 55.47 44.18 -2.52
CA SER A 23 55.71 45.61 -2.82
C SER A 23 54.44 46.42 -2.59
N THR A 24 54.61 47.51 -1.84
CA THR A 24 53.68 48.53 -1.39
C THR A 24 53.41 49.58 -2.47
N HIS A 25 52.18 50.09 -2.55
CA HIS A 25 51.96 51.51 -2.84
C HIS A 25 50.65 51.99 -2.22
N GLU A 26 50.80 52.88 -1.25
CA GLU A 26 49.79 53.79 -0.71
C GLU A 26 49.36 54.78 -1.81
N ASP A 27 48.07 55.12 -1.83
CA ASP A 27 47.64 56.51 -2.01
C ASP A 27 46.40 56.75 -1.12
N VAL A 28 46.43 57.94 -0.52
CA VAL A 28 45.74 58.36 0.71
C VAL A 28 44.74 59.48 0.40
N TYR A 29 43.81 59.70 1.34
CA TYR A 29 42.91 60.84 1.61
C TYR A 29 41.47 60.70 1.08
N ASN A 30 40.49 60.36 1.94
CA ASN A 30 39.77 61.17 2.98
C ASN A 30 38.58 61.93 2.36
N ASP A 31 37.42 62.14 2.99
CA ASP A 31 37.09 62.20 4.42
C ASP A 31 35.57 62.24 4.64
N ASN A 32 35.16 62.14 5.92
CA ASN A 32 33.90 62.53 6.58
C ASN A 32 32.85 61.41 6.77
N ASP A 33 32.31 61.14 7.96
CA ASP A 33 32.45 61.75 9.29
C ASP A 33 31.98 60.76 10.38
N ASP A 34 32.57 60.93 11.56
CA ASP A 34 32.41 60.18 12.82
C ASP A 34 31.03 60.33 13.51
N ILE A 35 30.68 59.38 14.39
CA ILE A 35 30.60 59.58 15.86
C ILE A 35 30.15 58.29 16.59
N SER A 36 30.97 57.90 17.56
CA SER A 36 30.81 56.89 18.63
C SER A 36 29.58 57.12 19.53
N SER A 37 29.02 56.21 20.34
CA SER A 37 29.64 55.33 21.34
C SER A 37 28.53 54.57 22.12
N SER A 38 28.90 53.37 22.59
CA SER A 38 28.47 52.63 23.80
C SER A 38 27.08 52.84 24.44
N LEU A 39 26.39 51.72 24.73
CA LEU A 39 25.81 51.40 26.05
C LEU A 39 25.23 49.96 26.06
N SER A 40 25.78 49.09 26.92
CA SER A 40 25.13 47.85 27.39
C SER A 40 23.89 48.18 28.24
N PRO A 41 22.87 47.29 28.37
CA PRO A 41 22.76 46.41 29.56
C PRO A 41 21.91 45.12 29.27
N PRO A 42 21.36 44.38 30.27
CA PRO A 42 21.99 43.60 31.33
C PRO A 42 21.55 42.11 31.36
N ARG A 43 22.20 41.31 32.21
CA ARG A 43 21.85 39.92 32.56
C ARG A 43 20.90 39.82 33.78
N HIS A 44 20.14 38.71 33.78
CA HIS A 44 19.48 37.96 34.88
C HIS A 44 18.13 38.46 35.42
N PRO A 45 17.24 37.58 35.98
CA PRO A 45 17.49 36.20 36.40
C PRO A 45 16.49 35.12 35.91
N ILE A 46 16.94 33.89 36.10
CA ILE A 46 16.21 32.62 36.02
C ILE A 46 15.14 32.60 37.12
N THR A 47 13.90 32.27 36.76
CA THR A 47 12.87 31.80 37.69
C THR A 47 12.41 30.43 37.22
N SER A 48 12.69 29.44 38.06
CA SER A 48 12.10 28.11 38.07
C SER A 48 10.59 28.20 38.20
N VAL A 49 9.89 27.59 37.25
CA VAL A 49 8.52 27.13 37.43
C VAL A 49 8.51 25.68 37.00
N GLU A 50 8.51 24.81 38.00
CA GLU A 50 8.01 23.45 37.91
C GLU A 50 6.54 23.52 37.48
N THR A 51 6.22 22.89 36.37
CA THR A 51 4.88 22.36 36.11
C THR A 51 5.08 20.94 35.63
N ASP A 52 4.88 20.02 36.57
CA ASP A 52 4.52 18.64 36.31
C ASP A 52 3.30 18.62 35.41
N ASP A 53 3.44 18.11 34.19
CA ASP A 53 2.32 17.58 33.43
C ASP A 53 2.60 16.09 33.21
N GLU A 54 2.21 15.33 34.23
CA GLU A 54 2.01 13.89 34.17
C GLU A 54 1.07 13.55 33.01
N LEU A 55 1.57 12.68 32.13
CA LEU A 55 0.78 11.95 31.15
C LEU A 55 -0.21 11.04 31.89
N ASN A 56 -1.44 11.51 32.05
CA ASN A 56 -2.57 10.64 32.35
C ASN A 56 -3.05 9.99 31.04
N ASP A 57 -2.56 8.78 30.82
CA ASP A 57 -3.20 7.76 29.99
C ASP A 57 -4.48 7.28 30.71
N ASP A 58 -5.61 7.94 30.44
CA ASP A 58 -6.93 7.40 30.78
C ASP A 58 -7.56 6.70 29.59
N PHE A 59 -7.34 5.40 29.63
CA PHE A 59 -8.07 4.30 29.02
C PHE A 59 -9.59 4.46 29.29
N LEU A 60 -10.39 4.67 28.24
CA LEU A 60 -11.85 4.48 28.31
C LEU A 60 -12.29 3.47 27.25
N ASP A 61 -12.47 2.25 27.74
CA ASP A 61 -13.34 1.24 27.18
C ASP A 61 -14.76 1.80 27.00
N LEU A 62 -15.22 1.87 25.75
CA LEU A 62 -16.64 1.78 25.45
C LEU A 62 -16.85 0.67 24.42
N GLU A 63 -17.00 -0.51 24.98
CA GLU A 63 -17.65 -1.68 24.44
C GLU A 63 -19.02 -1.28 23.82
N ASN A 64 -19.18 -1.51 22.52
CA ASN A 64 -20.50 -1.74 21.93
C ASN A 64 -20.34 -2.74 20.80
N GLY A 65 -20.68 -3.98 21.13
CA GLY A 65 -20.69 -5.10 20.21
C GLY A 65 -21.71 -4.93 19.09
N TYR A 66 -21.29 -5.25 17.87
CA TYR A 66 -22.17 -5.82 16.87
C TYR A 66 -21.42 -6.97 16.20
N SER A 67 -21.91 -8.18 16.46
CA SER A 67 -21.41 -9.41 15.87
C SER A 67 -21.67 -9.44 14.37
N ILE A 68 -20.65 -9.69 13.56
CA ILE A 68 -20.82 -10.31 12.25
C ILE A 68 -19.91 -11.53 12.22
N THR A 69 -20.53 -12.69 12.33
CA THR A 69 -19.92 -14.00 12.12
C THR A 69 -19.48 -14.14 10.67
N LYS A 70 -18.19 -14.41 10.47
CA LYS A 70 -17.61 -14.99 9.25
C LYS A 70 -18.34 -16.30 8.93
N GLY A 71 -18.90 -16.37 7.73
CA GLY A 71 -19.30 -17.63 7.11
C GLY A 71 -18.27 -17.96 6.03
N ASP A 72 -17.41 -18.93 6.30
CA ASP A 72 -16.64 -19.63 5.28
C ASP A 72 -17.63 -20.34 4.34
N ARG A 73 -17.46 -20.16 3.03
CA ARG A 73 -18.12 -20.97 2.01
C ARG A 73 -17.09 -21.51 1.04
N ASP A 74 -16.79 -22.77 1.31
CA ASP A 74 -16.15 -23.72 0.42
C ASP A 74 -17.12 -24.11 -0.71
N TRP A 75 -16.61 -24.19 -1.93
CA TRP A 75 -17.35 -24.58 -3.12
C TRP A 75 -17.24 -26.10 -3.33
N THR A 76 -18.31 -26.86 -3.11
CA THR A 76 -18.53 -28.12 -3.84
C THR A 76 -20.01 -28.37 -4.15
N ARG A 77 -20.24 -28.91 -5.35
CA ARG A 77 -21.53 -29.25 -5.98
C ARG A 77 -22.32 -30.28 -5.15
N GLU A 78 -23.65 -30.13 -5.09
CA GLU A 78 -24.62 -31.05 -5.72
C GLU A 78 -26.08 -30.68 -5.43
N ASN A 79 -26.93 -30.94 -6.42
CA ASN A 79 -28.38 -30.70 -6.44
C ASN A 79 -29.13 -31.39 -5.31
N TRP A 80 -30.16 -30.75 -4.75
CA TRP A 80 -31.47 -31.38 -4.49
C TRP A 80 -32.54 -30.32 -4.22
N TRP A 81 -33.56 -30.30 -5.08
CA TRP A 81 -34.78 -29.50 -4.90
C TRP A 81 -35.81 -30.29 -4.10
N GLY A 82 -36.51 -29.57 -3.22
CA GLY A 82 -37.86 -29.93 -2.76
C GLY A 82 -37.94 -30.43 -1.33
N VAL A 83 -38.43 -29.59 -0.42
CA VAL A 83 -39.79 -29.70 0.16
C VAL A 83 -39.97 -28.50 1.11
N LYS A 84 -40.67 -27.47 0.65
CA LYS A 84 -41.50 -26.64 1.52
C LYS A 84 -42.94 -26.80 1.07
N ASP A 85 -43.81 -26.81 2.06
CA ASP A 85 -45.26 -26.73 2.00
C ASP A 85 -45.99 -27.98 1.50
N ILE A 86 -46.57 -28.72 2.45
CA ILE A 86 -47.99 -29.11 2.44
C ILE A 86 -48.40 -29.25 3.92
N MET A 87 -48.85 -28.15 4.52
CA MET A 87 -49.98 -28.20 5.46
C MET A 87 -51.23 -27.88 4.65
N THR A 88 -52.07 -28.88 4.40
CA THR A 88 -53.45 -28.63 3.97
C THR A 88 -54.32 -29.83 4.32
N ILE A 89 -55.24 -29.57 5.25
CA ILE A 89 -56.36 -30.43 5.62
C ILE A 89 -57.36 -30.42 4.46
N ARG A 90 -57.77 -31.60 3.96
CA ARG A 90 -59.08 -31.81 3.32
C ARG A 90 -59.50 -33.28 3.27
N SER A 91 -60.57 -33.57 4.03
CA SER A 91 -61.70 -34.49 3.78
C SER A 91 -61.64 -35.57 2.68
N ARG A 92 -62.01 -36.82 3.02
CA ARG A 92 -63.28 -37.43 2.53
C ARG A 92 -63.64 -38.81 3.13
N GLU A 93 -64.91 -38.90 3.53
CA GLU A 93 -65.87 -40.01 3.36
C GLU A 93 -65.55 -41.44 3.84
N ARG A 94 -66.31 -41.89 4.85
CA ARG A 94 -66.88 -43.25 4.89
C ARG A 94 -68.40 -43.16 5.01
N ARG A 95 -69.09 -43.90 4.14
CA ARG A 95 -70.55 -44.01 4.05
C ARG A 95 -71.08 -45.21 4.84
N LYS A 96 -72.26 -44.98 5.41
CA LYS A 96 -73.42 -45.88 5.65
C LYS A 96 -73.40 -46.85 6.84
N GLY A 97 -74.32 -46.58 7.76
CA GLY A 97 -74.88 -47.46 8.78
C GLY A 97 -75.90 -46.70 9.64
N SER A 98 -77.17 -46.76 9.26
CA SER A 98 -78.38 -46.17 9.91
C SER A 98 -79.04 -47.22 10.84
N PRO A 99 -80.11 -46.96 11.64
CA PRO A 99 -80.74 -45.71 12.14
C PRO A 99 -81.02 -45.71 13.68
N ASP A 100 -81.64 -44.62 14.16
CA ASP A 100 -82.57 -44.48 15.32
C ASP A 100 -82.00 -44.57 16.75
N SER A 101 -82.39 -43.76 17.76
CA SER A 101 -83.42 -42.74 17.91
C SER A 101 -83.14 -41.86 19.15
N ILE A 102 -83.34 -40.55 19.00
CA ILE A 102 -84.08 -39.62 19.88
C ILE A 102 -84.07 -39.86 21.42
N ARG A 103 -83.26 -39.05 22.08
CA ARG A 103 -83.55 -38.17 23.24
C ARG A 103 -84.95 -38.24 23.90
N SER A 104 -84.99 -38.72 25.14
CA SER A 104 -85.95 -38.40 26.22
C SER A 104 -85.55 -39.29 27.41
N ALA A 105 -85.46 -38.94 28.69
CA ALA A 105 -85.70 -37.74 29.47
C ALA A 105 -84.93 -37.92 30.80
N HIS A 106 -84.75 -36.82 31.52
CA HIS A 106 -84.68 -36.67 32.98
C HIS A 106 -84.20 -37.79 33.94
N ARG A 107 -83.37 -37.32 34.88
CA ARG A 107 -83.23 -37.70 36.29
C ARG A 107 -82.51 -39.01 36.64
N ASP A 108 -81.32 -38.82 37.19
CA ASP A 108 -80.99 -39.05 38.60
C ASP A 108 -81.51 -40.32 39.31
N GLU A 109 -80.50 -40.95 39.92
CA GLU A 109 -80.49 -41.75 41.16
C GLU A 109 -80.57 -43.28 41.02
N GLY A 110 -79.54 -43.93 41.57
CA GLY A 110 -79.50 -45.38 41.73
C GLY A 110 -78.10 -45.91 42.02
N ARG A 111 -77.63 -45.68 43.23
CA ARG A 111 -76.35 -46.12 43.79
C ARG A 111 -76.19 -47.66 43.82
N GLN A 112 -74.93 -48.05 43.57
CA GLN A 112 -74.13 -49.08 44.25
C GLN A 112 -74.52 -50.57 44.09
N LEU A 113 -73.54 -51.38 43.68
CA LEU A 113 -72.82 -52.41 44.47
C LEU A 113 -71.94 -53.26 43.50
N LEU A 114 -70.65 -53.47 43.79
CA LEU A 114 -69.98 -54.77 44.11
C LEU A 114 -70.42 -55.93 43.18
N GLU A 115 -69.60 -56.76 42.52
CA GLU A 115 -68.36 -57.45 42.88
C GLU A 115 -67.97 -58.35 41.68
N GLY A 116 -66.69 -58.75 41.50
CA GLY A 116 -66.36 -59.86 40.57
C GLY A 116 -64.89 -59.96 40.12
N LYS A 117 -64.14 -60.88 40.76
CA LYS A 117 -62.72 -61.25 40.53
C LYS A 117 -62.46 -61.94 39.18
N HIS A 118 -61.24 -61.83 38.62
CA HIS A 118 -60.43 -62.91 38.00
C HIS A 118 -58.98 -62.40 37.69
N ILE A 119 -57.90 -62.90 38.34
CA ILE A 119 -56.94 -64.00 37.98
C ILE A 119 -55.67 -63.60 37.15
N ARG A 120 -54.49 -63.96 37.73
CA ARG A 120 -53.15 -64.37 37.19
C ARG A 120 -52.04 -63.39 36.71
N ARG A 121 -50.93 -63.47 37.45
CA ARG A 121 -49.50 -63.71 37.08
C ARG A 121 -48.85 -62.90 35.94
N SER A 122 -47.94 -62.00 36.31
CA SER A 122 -46.51 -62.00 35.93
C SER A 122 -45.79 -60.81 36.57
N ARG A 123 -44.86 -61.06 37.51
CA ARG A 123 -44.02 -60.02 38.11
C ARG A 123 -42.66 -60.65 38.40
N ARG A 124 -41.64 -60.25 37.63
CA ARG A 124 -40.17 -60.37 37.87
C ARG A 124 -39.41 -60.62 36.55
N ARG A 125 -39.36 -59.65 35.62
CA ARG A 125 -38.30 -59.61 34.59
C ARG A 125 -38.04 -58.23 33.96
N THR A 126 -38.55 -57.15 34.54
CA THR A 126 -38.37 -55.78 34.02
C THR A 126 -37.47 -54.90 34.89
N TRP A 127 -37.08 -55.37 36.08
CA TRP A 127 -36.39 -54.52 37.07
C TRP A 127 -34.85 -54.54 36.96
N THR A 128 -34.25 -55.53 36.30
CA THR A 128 -32.78 -55.63 36.15
C THR A 128 -32.23 -54.88 34.94
N TRP A 129 -32.97 -54.84 33.82
CA TRP A 129 -32.55 -54.11 32.62
C TRP A 129 -32.63 -52.59 32.81
N LEU A 130 -33.71 -52.13 33.47
CA LEU A 130 -33.88 -50.70 33.79
C LEU A 130 -32.76 -50.20 34.72
N ASN A 131 -32.40 -50.97 35.75
CA ASN A 131 -31.26 -50.65 36.60
C ASN A 131 -29.94 -50.68 35.83
N HIS A 132 -29.71 -51.62 34.89
CA HIS A 132 -28.49 -51.61 34.09
C HIS A 132 -28.38 -50.40 33.15
N CYS A 133 -29.48 -49.97 32.51
CA CYS A 133 -29.48 -48.77 31.68
C CYS A 133 -29.30 -47.48 32.50
N ILE A 134 -29.93 -47.41 33.67
CA ILE A 134 -29.78 -46.27 34.59
C ILE A 134 -28.35 -46.22 35.16
N PHE A 135 -27.80 -47.33 35.65
CA PHE A 135 -26.42 -47.38 36.16
C PHE A 135 -25.40 -47.11 35.07
N ARG A 136 -25.59 -47.62 33.84
CA ARG A 136 -24.67 -47.33 32.70
C ARG A 136 -24.78 -45.89 32.21
N GLY A 137 -25.98 -45.32 32.21
CA GLY A 137 -26.21 -43.91 31.88
C GLY A 137 -25.60 -42.96 32.93
N ILE A 138 -25.80 -43.24 34.22
CA ILE A 138 -25.21 -42.47 35.32
C ILE A 138 -23.68 -42.61 35.32
N SER A 139 -23.14 -43.82 35.11
CA SER A 139 -21.69 -44.00 35.01
C SER A 139 -21.10 -43.32 33.77
N GLY A 140 -21.83 -43.31 32.65
CA GLY A 140 -21.44 -42.57 31.45
C GLY A 140 -21.37 -41.08 31.71
N LEU A 141 -22.43 -40.50 32.30
CA LEU A 141 -22.46 -39.09 32.67
C LEU A 141 -21.40 -38.73 33.71
N ALA A 142 -21.12 -39.60 34.67
CA ALA A 142 -20.05 -39.39 35.65
C ALA A 142 -18.67 -39.42 35.00
N ILE A 143 -18.41 -40.35 34.08
CA ILE A 143 -17.16 -40.41 33.31
C ILE A 143 -17.01 -39.16 32.43
N THR A 144 -18.08 -38.75 31.73
CA THR A 144 -18.07 -37.53 30.92
C THR A 144 -17.84 -36.28 31.78
N ALA A 145 -18.46 -36.19 32.95
CA ALA A 145 -18.22 -35.10 33.89
C ALA A 145 -16.77 -35.08 34.37
N ILE A 146 -16.19 -36.23 34.72
CA ILE A 146 -14.78 -36.36 35.11
C ILE A 146 -13.87 -35.92 33.96
N LEU A 147 -14.11 -36.39 32.73
CA LEU A 147 -13.31 -35.99 31.57
C LEU A 147 -13.42 -34.48 31.27
N LEU A 148 -14.61 -33.89 31.41
CA LEU A 148 -14.80 -32.45 31.27
C LEU A 148 -14.09 -31.68 32.38
N THR A 149 -14.11 -32.17 33.61
CA THR A 149 -13.35 -31.54 34.71
C THR A 149 -11.85 -31.66 34.51
N ILE A 150 -11.34 -32.81 34.04
CA ILE A 150 -9.92 -32.97 33.72
C ILE A 150 -9.53 -32.04 32.56
N ASN A 151 -10.37 -31.94 31.52
CA ASN A 151 -10.12 -31.04 30.40
C ASN A 151 -10.11 -29.56 30.84
N LEU A 152 -11.07 -29.16 31.69
CA LEU A 152 -11.11 -27.83 32.27
C LEU A 152 -9.88 -27.55 33.14
N LEU A 153 -9.45 -28.53 33.94
CA LEU A 153 -8.25 -28.42 34.76
C LEU A 153 -6.98 -28.32 33.90
N LEU A 154 -6.88 -29.09 32.81
CA LEU A 154 -5.77 -28.98 31.85
C LEU A 154 -5.77 -27.63 31.12
N LEU A 155 -6.92 -27.11 30.68
CA LEU A 155 -7.04 -25.76 30.11
C LEU A 155 -6.64 -24.68 31.12
N SER A 156 -7.09 -24.81 32.37
CA SER A 156 -6.72 -23.86 33.42
C SER A 156 -5.23 -23.94 33.73
N ALA A 157 -4.64 -25.14 33.76
CA ALA A 157 -3.22 -25.33 33.96
C ALA A 157 -2.42 -24.71 32.81
N THR A 158 -2.88 -24.78 31.56
CA THR A 158 -2.23 -24.07 30.44
C THR A 158 -2.25 -22.55 30.62
N PHE A 159 -3.27 -21.97 31.27
CA PHE A 159 -3.29 -20.54 31.59
C PHE A 159 -2.30 -20.16 32.70
N TYR A 160 -2.07 -21.03 33.69
CA TYR A 160 -1.16 -20.76 34.81
C TYR A 160 0.30 -21.17 34.54
N TRP A 161 0.53 -22.08 33.59
CA TRP A 161 1.86 -22.60 33.25
C TRP A 161 2.40 -22.00 31.94
N ASN A 162 1.62 -21.18 31.23
CA ASN A 162 2.16 -20.24 30.25
C ASN A 162 2.80 -19.07 31.01
N THR A 163 3.98 -19.29 31.60
CA THR A 163 4.93 -18.18 31.73
C THR A 163 5.25 -17.77 30.31
N ASP A 164 4.78 -16.59 29.92
CA ASP A 164 5.11 -16.01 28.63
C ASP A 164 6.65 -15.97 28.54
N PRO A 165 7.28 -16.69 27.61
CA PRO A 165 8.73 -16.64 27.47
C PRO A 165 9.21 -15.19 27.24
N ASP A 166 8.35 -14.31 26.73
CA ASP A 166 8.64 -12.89 26.53
C ASP A 166 8.78 -12.11 27.86
N GLU A 167 8.29 -12.65 28.98
CA GLU A 167 8.46 -12.03 30.29
C GLU A 167 9.95 -12.03 30.71
N ILE A 168 10.71 -13.05 30.32
CA ILE A 168 12.17 -13.15 30.53
C ILE A 168 12.91 -12.18 29.60
N PHE A 169 12.39 -11.95 28.40
CA PHE A 169 12.95 -11.01 27.42
C PHE A 169 12.41 -9.59 27.56
N ARG A 170 11.58 -9.30 28.57
CA ARG A 170 10.95 -8.00 28.74
C ARG A 170 11.94 -6.85 28.93
N SER A 171 13.12 -7.15 29.47
CA SER A 171 14.23 -6.20 29.59
C SER A 171 15.29 -6.33 28.49
N TRP A 172 15.11 -7.26 27.54
CA TRP A 172 16.06 -7.46 26.45
C TRP A 172 16.23 -6.15 25.69
N GLY A 173 17.48 -5.71 25.57
CA GLY A 173 17.79 -4.47 24.88
C GLY A 173 17.46 -3.17 25.62
N GLY A 174 16.89 -3.25 26.81
CA GLY A 174 16.65 -2.10 27.69
C GLY A 174 17.94 -1.61 28.35
N VAL A 175 18.02 -0.31 28.63
CA VAL A 175 19.19 0.30 29.29
C VAL A 175 19.44 -0.32 30.67
N GLY A 176 20.66 -0.77 30.93
CA GLY A 176 21.07 -1.47 32.16
C GLY A 176 20.87 -2.99 32.15
N SER A 177 20.39 -3.58 31.06
CA SER A 177 20.19 -5.04 30.91
C SER A 177 21.46 -5.82 30.57
N GLY A 178 22.53 -5.16 30.11
CA GLY A 178 23.71 -5.82 29.54
C GLY A 178 23.47 -6.41 28.14
N THR A 179 22.27 -6.21 27.58
CA THR A 179 21.85 -6.64 26.23
C THR A 179 21.43 -5.47 25.34
N GLU A 180 21.71 -4.23 25.76
CA GLU A 180 21.37 -2.99 25.05
C GLU A 180 21.85 -3.01 23.61
N GLY A 181 23.09 -3.45 23.41
CA GLY A 181 23.73 -3.56 22.10
C GLY A 181 23.23 -4.73 21.25
N LEU A 182 22.38 -5.60 21.80
CA LEU A 182 21.80 -6.78 21.12
C LEU A 182 20.32 -6.58 20.76
N ASN A 183 19.75 -5.40 21.03
CA ASN A 183 18.34 -5.12 20.72
C ASN A 183 18.07 -4.78 19.27
N TRP A 184 19.12 -4.42 18.53
CA TRP A 184 18.96 -3.75 17.25
C TRP A 184 19.99 -4.24 16.23
N TYR A 185 19.50 -4.83 15.16
CA TYR A 185 20.27 -5.04 13.95
C TYR A 185 20.21 -3.78 13.08
N PRO A 186 21.30 -3.44 12.36
CA PRO A 186 21.29 -2.30 11.44
C PRO A 186 20.12 -2.28 10.45
N THR A 187 19.61 -3.45 10.06
CA THR A 187 18.49 -3.63 9.11
C THR A 187 17.10 -3.71 9.76
N ASP A 188 16.98 -3.68 11.09
CA ASP A 188 15.70 -3.87 11.79
C ASP A 188 14.65 -2.79 11.44
N PHE A 189 15.07 -1.64 10.88
CA PHE A 189 14.16 -0.56 10.50
C PHE A 189 13.05 -1.01 9.53
N THR A 190 13.35 -1.92 8.59
CA THR A 190 12.38 -2.42 7.59
C THR A 190 12.18 -3.94 7.60
N ARG A 191 12.70 -4.64 8.61
CA ARG A 191 12.72 -6.11 8.72
C ARG A 191 11.37 -6.81 8.59
N ASP A 192 10.29 -6.21 9.08
CA ASP A 192 8.95 -6.81 9.06
C ASP A 192 7.99 -6.09 8.09
N ILE A 193 8.55 -5.31 7.16
CA ILE A 193 7.78 -4.54 6.20
C ILE A 193 7.73 -5.32 4.89
N GLN A 194 6.59 -5.97 4.63
CA GLN A 194 6.32 -6.59 3.34
C GLN A 194 6.04 -5.50 2.29
N PRO A 195 6.80 -5.46 1.17
CA PRO A 195 6.49 -4.56 0.08
C PRO A 195 5.14 -4.87 -0.56
N ILE A 196 4.39 -3.82 -0.87
CA ILE A 196 3.08 -3.83 -1.53
C ILE A 196 3.23 -2.95 -2.76
N ALA A 197 2.67 -3.40 -3.89
CA ALA A 197 2.64 -2.67 -5.16
C ALA A 197 1.70 -1.44 -5.12
N CYS A 198 1.97 -0.52 -4.19
CA CYS A 198 1.25 0.72 -4.00
C CYS A 198 2.18 1.92 -4.06
N HIS A 199 1.60 3.02 -4.52
CA HIS A 199 2.21 4.34 -4.55
C HIS A 199 1.49 5.23 -3.54
N SER A 200 2.19 5.65 -2.49
CA SER A 200 1.65 6.59 -1.51
C SER A 200 1.55 7.97 -2.16
N HIS A 201 0.38 8.25 -2.72
CA HIS A 201 0.08 9.53 -3.36
C HIS A 201 0.12 10.66 -2.35
N ASN A 202 0.68 11.80 -2.78
CA ASN A 202 0.84 12.99 -1.97
C ASN A 202 1.39 12.71 -0.57
N ASP A 203 2.41 11.84 -0.45
CA ASP A 203 2.89 11.38 0.85
C ASP A 203 3.40 12.53 1.73
N TYR A 204 3.81 13.65 1.12
CA TYR A 204 4.16 14.89 1.81
C TYR A 204 3.03 15.52 2.64
N TRP A 205 1.74 15.16 2.45
CA TRP A 205 0.65 15.58 3.36
C TRP A 205 0.68 14.85 4.70
N ARG A 206 1.41 13.74 4.79
CA ARG A 206 1.47 12.92 5.99
C ARG A 206 2.33 13.60 7.05
N ARG A 207 2.04 13.30 8.32
CA ARG A 207 2.83 13.79 9.46
C ARG A 207 4.31 13.43 9.32
N VAL A 208 4.59 12.26 8.77
CA VAL A 208 5.94 11.75 8.53
C VAL A 208 5.97 11.11 7.13
N PRO A 209 6.28 11.86 6.05
CA PRO A 209 6.03 11.47 4.65
C PRO A 209 6.55 10.08 4.25
N LEU A 210 7.86 9.97 3.98
CA LEU A 210 8.52 8.72 3.56
C LEU A 210 8.23 7.57 4.52
N PHE A 211 8.43 7.78 5.83
CA PHE A 211 8.31 6.73 6.82
C PHE A 211 6.89 6.18 6.97
N SER A 212 5.86 7.00 6.74
CA SER A 212 4.47 6.52 6.75
C SER A 212 4.22 5.57 5.58
N ALA A 213 4.72 5.89 4.38
CA ALA A 213 4.60 5.00 3.22
C ALA A 213 5.35 3.68 3.43
N LEU A 214 6.61 3.76 3.86
CA LEU A 214 7.44 2.58 4.11
C LEU A 214 6.82 1.66 5.16
N ARG A 215 6.34 2.18 6.30
CA ARG A 215 5.70 1.36 7.35
C ARG A 215 4.51 0.53 6.85
N HIS A 216 3.85 0.97 5.78
CA HIS A 216 2.73 0.27 5.17
C HIS A 216 3.11 -0.60 3.98
N GLY A 217 4.39 -0.60 3.59
CA GLY A 217 4.91 -1.43 2.50
C GLY A 217 4.86 -0.79 1.13
N CYS A 218 4.39 0.45 0.96
CA CYS A 218 4.31 1.03 -0.39
C CYS A 218 5.70 1.20 -1.01
N ILE A 219 5.86 0.63 -2.20
CA ILE A 219 7.08 0.69 -3.01
C ILE A 219 7.19 1.97 -3.85
N GLY A 220 6.22 2.88 -3.74
CA GLY A 220 6.24 4.19 -4.39
C GLY A 220 5.89 5.33 -3.44
N VAL A 221 6.58 6.46 -3.57
CA VAL A 221 6.33 7.73 -2.86
C VAL A 221 6.41 8.91 -3.83
N GLU A 222 5.85 10.06 -3.47
CA GLU A 222 5.65 11.22 -4.36
C GLU A 222 6.05 12.54 -3.70
N ALA A 223 6.95 13.29 -4.32
CA ALA A 223 7.33 14.61 -3.87
C ALA A 223 6.87 15.70 -4.85
N ASP A 224 5.96 16.56 -4.42
CA ASP A 224 5.62 17.81 -5.12
C ASP A 224 6.70 18.86 -4.87
N VAL A 225 7.59 19.07 -5.84
CA VAL A 225 8.76 19.95 -5.69
C VAL A 225 8.56 21.32 -6.32
N TRP A 226 8.94 22.35 -5.57
CA TRP A 226 8.91 23.75 -5.97
C TRP A 226 10.30 24.37 -5.80
N LEU A 227 10.86 24.93 -6.86
CA LEU A 227 12.13 25.65 -6.79
C LEU A 227 11.91 27.08 -6.26
N TYR A 228 12.56 27.41 -5.13
CA TYR A 228 12.55 28.75 -4.55
C TYR A 228 13.89 29.11 -3.91
N ASN A 229 14.54 30.17 -4.40
CA ASN A 229 15.84 30.63 -3.91
C ASN A 229 16.86 29.48 -3.87
N ASP A 230 17.05 28.80 -5.00
CA ASP A 230 18.07 27.76 -5.17
C ASP A 230 17.89 26.51 -4.27
N ASP A 231 16.68 26.28 -3.76
CA ASP A 231 16.33 25.07 -3.00
C ASP A 231 14.96 24.51 -3.42
N LEU A 232 14.79 23.22 -3.20
CA LEU A 232 13.58 22.46 -3.56
C LEU A 232 12.71 22.28 -2.31
N LEU A 233 11.66 23.09 -2.23
CA LEU A 233 10.64 22.98 -1.19
C LEU A 233 9.58 21.96 -1.60
N VAL A 234 8.99 21.26 -0.62
CA VAL A 234 7.95 20.26 -0.89
C VAL A 234 6.61 20.72 -0.33
N GLY A 235 5.57 20.64 -1.15
CA GLY A 235 4.20 20.89 -0.72
C GLY A 235 3.19 20.91 -1.86
N HIS A 236 1.91 20.82 -1.52
CA HIS A 236 0.83 20.76 -2.51
C HIS A 236 0.67 22.06 -3.30
N ASN A 237 0.87 23.17 -2.60
CA ASN A 237 0.73 24.51 -3.11
C ASN A 237 1.70 25.45 -2.41
N THR A 238 1.89 26.63 -2.98
CA THR A 238 2.83 27.64 -2.48
C THR A 238 2.56 28.08 -1.04
N ALA A 239 1.31 28.06 -0.58
CA ALA A 239 0.94 28.42 0.80
C ALA A 239 1.36 27.37 1.84
N SER A 240 1.56 26.12 1.42
CA SER A 240 2.00 25.02 2.29
C SER A 240 3.53 24.91 2.44
N LEU A 241 4.30 25.65 1.63
CA LEU A 241 5.75 25.54 1.60
C LEU A 241 6.38 26.06 2.89
N GLN A 242 7.32 25.29 3.43
CA GLN A 242 8.08 25.65 4.62
C GLN A 242 9.56 25.44 4.35
N ARG A 243 10.42 26.35 4.83
CA ARG A 243 11.87 26.27 4.63
C ARG A 243 12.53 25.04 5.25
N SER A 244 11.88 24.41 6.23
CA SER A 244 12.32 23.16 6.86
C SER A 244 11.88 21.91 6.11
N ARG A 245 10.92 22.02 5.18
CA ARG A 245 10.32 20.92 4.42
C ARG A 245 10.87 20.93 3.00
N THR A 246 12.08 20.41 2.85
CA THR A 246 12.80 20.37 1.58
C THR A 246 12.78 18.96 1.01
N PHE A 247 13.05 18.84 -0.30
CA PHE A 247 13.17 17.56 -0.98
C PHE A 247 14.24 16.67 -0.30
N ARG A 248 15.36 17.28 0.12
CA ARG A 248 16.38 16.61 0.92
C ARG A 248 15.89 16.15 2.29
N SER A 249 15.31 17.04 3.08
CA SER A 249 14.97 16.72 4.48
C SER A 249 13.86 15.69 4.60
N LEU A 250 12.94 15.64 3.64
CA LEU A 250 11.82 14.71 3.64
C LEU A 250 12.09 13.38 2.94
N TYR A 251 12.97 13.36 1.92
CA TYR A 251 13.19 12.17 1.08
C TYR A 251 14.65 11.76 0.98
N ILE A 252 15.55 12.62 0.47
CA ILE A 252 16.91 12.18 0.12
C ILE A 252 17.74 11.82 1.34
N ASP A 253 17.85 12.71 2.33
CA ASP A 253 18.69 12.45 3.50
C ASP A 253 18.18 11.24 4.32
N PRO A 254 16.85 11.08 4.53
CA PRO A 254 16.30 9.85 5.12
C PRO A 254 16.60 8.57 4.31
N LEU A 255 16.48 8.59 2.98
CA LEU A 255 16.78 7.44 2.13
C LEU A 255 18.25 7.05 2.20
N VAL A 256 19.14 8.03 2.16
CA VAL A 256 20.59 7.80 2.34
C VAL A 256 20.82 7.10 3.68
N LYS A 257 20.23 7.60 4.77
CA LYS A 257 20.41 7.00 6.10
C LYS A 257 19.89 5.57 6.19
N ILE A 258 18.73 5.27 5.59
CA ILE A 258 18.18 3.92 5.54
C ILE A 258 19.15 2.98 4.82
N LEU A 259 19.63 3.38 3.63
CA LEU A 259 20.49 2.55 2.81
C LEU A 259 21.91 2.42 3.38
N GLU A 260 22.45 3.45 4.04
CA GLU A 260 23.73 3.37 4.77
C GLU A 260 23.65 2.35 5.90
N ASN A 261 22.54 2.34 6.64
CA ASN A 261 22.31 1.34 7.70
C ASN A 261 22.10 -0.07 7.15
N ALA A 262 21.38 -0.20 6.03
CA ALA A 262 21.16 -1.49 5.38
C ALA A 262 22.43 -2.08 4.72
N ASN A 263 23.41 -1.22 4.38
CA ASN A 263 24.63 -1.58 3.67
C ASN A 263 25.90 -1.25 4.48
N GLN A 264 25.85 -1.41 5.81
CA GLN A 264 27.02 -1.17 6.66
C GLN A 264 28.16 -2.13 6.29
N LYS A 265 29.36 -1.57 6.07
CA LYS A 265 30.58 -2.35 5.83
C LYS A 265 31.03 -2.97 7.15
N THR A 266 30.78 -4.26 7.31
CA THR A 266 31.26 -5.08 8.42
C THR A 266 32.15 -6.21 7.91
N ASP A 267 32.87 -6.89 8.80
CA ASP A 267 33.68 -8.07 8.44
C ASP A 267 32.85 -9.20 7.80
N PHE A 268 31.52 -9.16 7.97
CA PHE A 268 30.56 -10.13 7.44
C PHE A 268 29.91 -9.68 6.12
N HIS A 269 30.16 -8.44 5.67
CA HIS A 269 29.58 -7.91 4.44
C HIS A 269 30.23 -8.55 3.22
N ASN A 270 29.46 -9.36 2.49
CA ASN A 270 29.93 -10.16 1.35
C ASN A 270 29.86 -9.43 -0.01
N GLY A 271 29.49 -8.13 -0.02
CA GLY A 271 29.35 -7.35 -1.24
C GLY A 271 27.93 -7.27 -1.81
N THR A 272 26.93 -7.91 -1.18
CA THR A 272 25.52 -7.73 -1.57
C THR A 272 25.03 -6.33 -1.24
N SER A 273 24.34 -5.68 -2.19
CA SER A 273 23.69 -4.40 -1.95
C SER A 273 22.23 -4.63 -1.57
N ASN A 274 21.84 -4.19 -0.37
CA ASN A 274 20.48 -4.25 0.13
C ASN A 274 19.70 -2.99 -0.27
N GLY A 275 18.45 -3.19 -0.70
CA GLY A 275 17.49 -2.13 -0.96
C GLY A 275 16.88 -1.56 0.32
N VAL A 276 15.76 -0.83 0.16
CA VAL A 276 15.05 -0.18 1.26
C VAL A 276 14.32 -1.19 2.15
N PHE A 277 13.83 -2.30 1.58
CA PHE A 277 13.06 -3.31 2.27
C PHE A 277 13.95 -4.52 2.59
N ASP A 278 14.17 -4.80 3.87
CA ASP A 278 15.00 -5.93 4.31
C ASP A 278 14.41 -7.29 3.92
N VAL A 279 13.07 -7.42 3.93
CA VAL A 279 12.34 -8.63 3.50
C VAL A 279 12.59 -8.97 2.02
N ASP A 280 12.76 -7.95 1.18
CA ASP A 280 13.00 -8.09 -0.26
C ASP A 280 14.04 -7.03 -0.69
N PRO A 281 15.35 -7.34 -0.56
CA PRO A 281 16.41 -6.38 -0.82
C PRO A 281 16.51 -5.97 -2.31
N GLU A 282 15.89 -6.72 -3.23
CA GLU A 282 15.88 -6.39 -4.66
C GLU A 282 14.69 -5.50 -5.06
N GLN A 283 13.72 -5.30 -4.16
CA GLN A 283 12.60 -4.39 -4.37
C GLN A 283 13.09 -2.93 -4.33
N SER A 284 13.04 -2.29 -5.50
CA SER A 284 13.36 -0.87 -5.62
C SER A 284 12.24 0.00 -5.09
N LEU A 285 12.57 1.07 -4.36
CA LEU A 285 11.64 2.12 -4.01
C LEU A 285 11.56 3.13 -5.15
N THR A 286 10.37 3.40 -5.68
CA THR A 286 10.17 4.46 -6.66
C THR A 286 9.90 5.79 -5.99
N LEU A 287 10.73 6.80 -6.27
CA LEU A 287 10.50 8.19 -5.89
C LEU A 287 10.01 8.97 -7.12
N LEU A 288 8.70 9.23 -7.14
CA LEU A 288 8.06 10.07 -8.15
C LEU A 288 8.21 11.54 -7.76
N ILE A 289 8.71 12.37 -8.66
CA ILE A 289 9.01 13.78 -8.42
C ILE A 289 8.11 14.60 -9.33
N ASP A 290 7.09 15.21 -8.75
CA ASP A 290 6.15 16.08 -9.46
C ASP A 290 6.66 17.52 -9.42
N VAL A 291 7.19 17.99 -10.57
CA VAL A 291 7.77 19.32 -10.70
C VAL A 291 6.66 20.36 -10.88
N LYS A 292 6.57 21.33 -9.97
CA LYS A 292 5.50 22.35 -9.96
C LYS A 292 5.92 23.72 -10.49
N THR A 293 7.23 23.97 -10.57
CA THR A 293 7.84 25.20 -11.14
C THR A 293 8.34 24.95 -12.57
N ASP A 294 9.15 25.86 -13.14
CA ASP A 294 9.71 25.68 -14.49
C ASP A 294 10.44 24.34 -14.60
N GLY A 295 9.99 23.50 -15.53
CA GLY A 295 10.48 22.15 -15.67
C GLY A 295 11.99 22.04 -15.92
N LYS A 296 12.50 22.90 -16.81
CA LYS A 296 13.91 22.85 -17.24
C LYS A 296 14.85 23.29 -16.13
N GLU A 297 14.54 24.39 -15.46
CA GLU A 297 15.35 24.91 -14.36
C GLU A 297 15.27 24.00 -13.12
N THR A 298 14.06 23.62 -12.73
CA THR A 298 13.83 22.83 -11.50
C THR A 298 14.48 21.46 -11.58
N TRP A 299 14.47 20.83 -12.77
CA TRP A 299 15.05 19.50 -12.94
C TRP A 299 16.56 19.47 -12.70
N GLY A 300 17.29 20.52 -13.09
CA GLY A 300 18.73 20.63 -12.79
C GLY A 300 19.02 20.61 -11.29
N TRP A 301 18.18 21.27 -10.49
CA TRP A 301 18.27 21.23 -9.02
C TRP A 301 17.91 19.86 -8.44
N VAL A 302 16.94 19.17 -9.03
CA VAL A 302 16.58 17.80 -8.64
C VAL A 302 17.79 16.88 -8.83
N LEU A 303 18.41 16.88 -10.02
CA LEU A 303 19.58 16.05 -10.30
C LEU A 303 20.74 16.33 -9.34
N LYS A 304 20.96 17.60 -8.98
CA LYS A 304 21.97 18.00 -7.99
C LYS A 304 21.66 17.45 -6.59
N GLN A 305 20.40 17.49 -6.16
CA GLN A 305 20.01 16.96 -4.84
C GLN A 305 20.00 15.42 -4.78
N LEU A 306 19.95 14.74 -5.93
CA LEU A 306 20.06 13.27 -6.03
C LEU A 306 21.49 12.74 -5.92
N GLU A 307 22.51 13.60 -6.01
CA GLU A 307 23.94 13.23 -6.00
C GLU A 307 24.33 12.27 -4.85
N PRO A 308 23.87 12.43 -3.61
CA PRO A 308 24.25 11.52 -2.52
C PRO A 308 23.85 10.06 -2.76
N LEU A 309 22.73 9.82 -3.47
CA LEU A 309 22.29 8.48 -3.85
C LEU A 309 23.05 7.98 -5.08
N ARG A 310 23.32 8.87 -6.04
CA ARG A 310 24.08 8.58 -7.28
C ARG A 310 25.50 8.11 -6.99
N GLU A 311 26.26 8.88 -6.22
CA GLU A 311 27.66 8.58 -5.88
C GLU A 311 27.84 7.23 -5.16
N ARG A 312 26.78 6.78 -4.46
CA ARG A 312 26.75 5.49 -3.75
C ARG A 312 26.24 4.33 -4.61
N GLY A 313 25.85 4.59 -5.86
CA GLY A 313 25.37 3.58 -6.81
C GLY A 313 23.99 3.03 -6.49
N TRP A 314 23.14 3.82 -5.80
CA TRP A 314 21.82 3.39 -5.35
C TRP A 314 20.66 3.76 -6.28
N LEU A 315 20.91 4.60 -7.28
CA LEU A 315 19.90 5.00 -8.26
C LEU A 315 19.84 4.01 -9.43
N THR A 316 18.64 3.60 -9.81
CA THR A 316 18.41 2.88 -11.06
C THR A 316 18.79 3.78 -12.22
N PHE A 317 19.57 3.27 -13.16
CA PHE A 317 20.09 4.07 -14.27
C PHE A 317 20.05 3.30 -15.59
N VAL A 318 20.21 4.04 -16.68
CA VAL A 318 20.35 3.55 -18.04
C VAL A 318 21.73 3.91 -18.53
N GLU A 319 22.44 2.94 -19.09
CA GLU A 319 23.74 3.12 -19.75
C GLU A 319 23.64 2.48 -21.14
N GLY A 320 23.70 3.33 -22.18
CA GLY A 320 23.29 2.94 -23.54
C GLY A 320 21.84 2.43 -23.57
N ASP A 321 21.66 1.18 -23.99
CA ASP A 321 20.33 0.54 -24.14
C ASP A 321 20.01 -0.43 -22.97
N VAL A 322 20.74 -0.32 -21.84
CA VAL A 322 20.62 -1.26 -20.71
C VAL A 322 20.16 -0.54 -19.45
N VAL A 323 19.05 -1.03 -18.87
CA VAL A 323 18.53 -0.55 -17.58
C VAL A 323 19.12 -1.35 -16.42
N HIS A 324 19.80 -0.68 -15.51
CA HIS A 324 20.40 -1.23 -14.30
C HIS A 324 19.57 -0.89 -13.07
N LYS A 325 18.69 -1.82 -12.64
CA LYS A 325 17.86 -1.65 -11.43
C LYS A 325 18.72 -1.55 -10.17
N ARG A 326 18.43 -0.56 -9.31
CA ARG A 326 19.05 -0.36 -7.99
C ARG A 326 18.00 -0.10 -6.90
N ALA A 327 18.46 0.24 -5.70
CA ALA A 327 17.63 0.41 -4.52
C ALA A 327 16.54 1.49 -4.67
N VAL A 328 16.78 2.53 -5.48
CA VAL A 328 15.85 3.63 -5.71
C VAL A 328 15.70 3.92 -7.20
N THR A 329 14.47 3.96 -7.71
CA THR A 329 14.17 4.41 -9.08
C THR A 329 13.56 5.80 -9.04
N ILE A 330 14.14 6.75 -9.77
CA ILE A 330 13.66 8.13 -9.86
C ILE A 330 12.74 8.27 -11.07
N VAL A 331 11.55 8.86 -10.87
CA VAL A 331 10.60 9.13 -11.96
C VAL A 331 10.19 10.60 -11.92
N GLY A 332 10.38 11.33 -13.02
CA GLY A 332 9.93 12.71 -13.17
C GLY A 332 8.52 12.81 -13.74
N THR A 333 7.70 13.68 -13.15
CA THR A 333 6.32 13.97 -13.59
C THR A 333 5.97 15.46 -13.41
N GLY A 334 4.72 15.85 -13.67
CA GLY A 334 4.30 17.26 -13.64
C GLY A 334 4.93 18.05 -14.77
N ASN A 335 5.64 19.13 -14.44
CA ASN A 335 6.39 19.93 -15.41
C ASN A 335 7.76 19.33 -15.77
N ALA A 336 8.15 18.18 -15.20
CA ALA A 336 9.35 17.47 -15.64
C ALA A 336 9.26 17.23 -17.16
N ARG A 337 10.27 17.65 -17.91
CA ARG A 337 10.21 17.64 -19.37
C ARG A 337 10.91 16.43 -19.95
N PHE A 338 10.27 15.71 -20.86
CA PHE A 338 10.83 14.54 -21.53
C PHE A 338 12.15 14.87 -22.24
N ASP A 339 12.18 15.92 -23.08
CA ASP A 339 13.38 16.34 -23.82
C ASP A 339 14.58 16.66 -22.93
N VAL A 340 14.35 17.20 -21.73
CA VAL A 340 15.42 17.48 -20.75
C VAL A 340 15.85 16.20 -20.02
N LEU A 341 14.91 15.34 -19.64
CA LEU A 341 15.22 14.05 -19.01
C LEU A 341 16.02 13.12 -19.93
N THR A 342 15.74 13.16 -21.23
CA THR A 342 16.34 12.26 -22.22
C THR A 342 17.46 12.91 -23.04
N GLU A 343 17.98 14.07 -22.63
CA GLU A 343 19.01 14.80 -23.38
C GLU A 343 20.33 14.02 -23.48
N ASP A 344 20.74 13.36 -22.39
CA ASP A 344 21.94 12.52 -22.35
C ASP A 344 21.59 11.10 -22.78
N GLU A 345 22.04 10.67 -23.96
CA GLU A 345 21.83 9.31 -24.48
C GLU A 345 22.79 8.27 -23.87
N THR A 346 23.83 8.70 -23.17
CA THR A 346 24.89 7.80 -22.67
C THR A 346 24.63 7.30 -21.27
N TYR A 347 24.20 8.19 -20.36
CA TYR A 347 23.92 7.85 -18.97
C TYR A 347 22.78 8.69 -18.42
N ARG A 348 21.79 8.04 -17.79
CA ARG A 348 20.69 8.71 -17.07
C ARG A 348 20.27 7.90 -15.87
N ASP A 349 19.94 8.55 -14.76
CA ASP A 349 19.47 7.88 -13.54
C ASP A 349 18.08 8.32 -13.08
N ALA A 350 17.31 8.83 -14.05
CA ALA A 350 15.92 9.19 -13.87
C ALA A 350 15.12 8.85 -15.12
N PHE A 351 13.85 8.53 -14.92
CA PHE A 351 12.91 8.06 -15.93
C PHE A 351 11.72 9.01 -16.01
N PHE A 352 11.03 9.01 -17.14
CA PHE A 352 9.83 9.82 -17.34
C PHE A 352 8.54 9.05 -16.93
N ASP A 353 7.54 9.78 -16.44
CA ASP A 353 6.16 9.30 -16.25
C ASP A 353 5.35 9.55 -17.52
N ALA A 354 5.23 8.51 -18.36
CA ALA A 354 4.61 8.59 -19.67
C ALA A 354 3.07 8.73 -19.60
N PRO A 355 2.41 9.30 -20.63
CA PRO A 355 0.96 9.53 -20.61
C PRO A 355 0.20 8.22 -20.97
N LEU A 356 -0.33 7.52 -19.96
CA LEU A 356 -1.00 6.23 -20.17
C LEU A 356 -2.22 6.32 -21.12
N ASP A 357 -2.92 7.46 -21.14
CA ASP A 357 -4.09 7.63 -22.00
C ASP A 357 -3.81 7.60 -23.51
N THR A 358 -2.55 7.74 -23.91
CA THR A 358 -2.16 7.64 -25.32
C THR A 358 -1.70 6.24 -25.73
N MET A 359 -1.72 5.26 -24.81
CA MET A 359 -1.15 3.92 -25.01
C MET A 359 -2.22 2.84 -25.21
N TRP A 360 -3.22 3.10 -26.06
CA TRP A 360 -4.27 2.12 -26.36
C TRP A 360 -3.78 1.09 -27.39
N GLU A 361 -3.59 -0.17 -26.97
CA GLU A 361 -3.45 -1.34 -27.85
C GLU A 361 -4.56 -2.41 -27.80
N PRO A 362 -5.27 -2.69 -28.92
CA PRO A 362 -6.36 -3.67 -28.98
C PRO A 362 -5.92 -5.05 -28.54
N ALA A 363 -6.86 -5.83 -27.99
CA ALA A 363 -6.60 -7.24 -27.73
C ALA A 363 -6.18 -7.88 -29.05
N SER A 364 -5.00 -8.50 -29.09
CA SER A 364 -4.54 -9.21 -30.27
C SER A 364 -5.57 -10.29 -30.57
N SER A 365 -6.28 -10.14 -31.71
CA SER A 365 -7.04 -11.25 -32.24
C SER A 365 -6.03 -12.33 -32.59
N SER A 366 -6.09 -13.47 -31.92
CA SER A 366 -5.41 -14.67 -32.38
C SER A 366 -5.93 -14.97 -33.79
N SER A 367 -5.20 -14.52 -34.79
CA SER A 367 -5.49 -14.77 -36.19
C SER A 367 -5.10 -16.21 -36.54
N ASP A 368 -5.90 -17.14 -36.05
CA ASP A 368 -6.02 -18.50 -36.58
C ASP A 368 -7.51 -18.86 -36.62
N SER A 369 -8.30 -18.12 -37.40
CA SER A 369 -9.62 -18.54 -37.87
C SER A 369 -10.08 -17.66 -39.04
N ALA A 370 -10.40 -18.34 -40.13
CA ALA A 370 -10.72 -17.78 -41.44
C ALA A 370 -11.97 -16.88 -41.47
N ALA A 371 -11.86 -15.79 -42.24
CA ALA A 371 -12.86 -15.09 -43.05
C ALA A 371 -14.35 -15.09 -42.62
N ALA A 372 -14.85 -13.91 -42.22
CA ALA A 372 -16.01 -13.19 -42.81
C ALA A 372 -16.38 -11.93 -41.97
N PRO A 373 -17.25 -11.02 -42.47
CA PRO A 373 -16.92 -9.87 -43.31
C PRO A 373 -16.83 -8.54 -42.53
N SER A 374 -16.18 -7.57 -43.17
CA SER A 374 -16.00 -6.18 -42.72
C SER A 374 -17.31 -5.46 -42.37
N LEU A 375 -17.43 -5.01 -41.13
CA LEU A 375 -18.35 -3.94 -40.75
C LEU A 375 -17.54 -2.64 -40.60
N SER A 376 -17.83 -1.69 -41.47
CA SER A 376 -17.29 -0.33 -41.46
C SER A 376 -17.76 0.43 -40.21
N PRO A 377 -16.87 1.08 -39.42
CA PRO A 377 -17.27 1.97 -38.36
C PRO A 377 -17.70 3.31 -38.96
N SER A 378 -18.98 3.45 -39.24
CA SER A 378 -19.63 4.72 -39.49
C SER A 378 -20.98 4.65 -38.83
N GLU A 379 -21.02 5.04 -37.55
CA GLU A 379 -22.17 5.57 -36.80
C GLU A 379 -21.95 5.42 -35.29
N LEU A 380 -20.97 6.15 -34.75
CA LEU A 380 -21.10 6.67 -33.39
C LEU A 380 -20.39 8.02 -33.30
N GLY A 381 -21.05 9.04 -33.85
CA GLY A 381 -20.62 10.42 -33.71
C GLY A 381 -21.83 11.29 -33.42
N SER A 382 -21.71 12.13 -32.39
CA SER A 382 -22.24 13.49 -32.30
C SER A 382 -23.08 13.76 -31.06
N LYS A 383 -22.46 14.59 -30.19
CA LYS A 383 -22.95 15.47 -29.11
C LYS A 383 -21.97 15.28 -27.94
N THR A 384 -20.91 16.05 -27.79
CA THR A 384 -20.74 17.50 -27.96
C THR A 384 -19.24 17.79 -28.10
N ALA A 385 -18.80 18.20 -29.29
CA ALA A 385 -17.49 18.81 -29.48
C ALA A 385 -17.69 20.33 -29.52
N THR A 386 -17.48 20.99 -28.39
CA THR A 386 -17.24 22.44 -28.39
C THR A 386 -15.82 22.67 -28.87
N ASN A 387 -15.70 23.40 -29.96
CA ASN A 387 -14.49 23.90 -30.61
C ASN A 387 -13.33 24.18 -29.63
N ASN A 388 -12.21 23.47 -29.79
CA ASN A 388 -10.89 23.91 -29.33
C ASN A 388 -9.92 23.80 -30.52
N PRO A 389 -9.24 24.88 -30.93
CA PRO A 389 -8.34 24.82 -32.07
C PRO A 389 -6.96 24.25 -31.68
N SER A 390 -6.38 23.51 -32.63
CA SER A 390 -4.94 23.19 -32.80
C SER A 390 -4.26 22.22 -31.81
N LEU A 391 -4.32 20.92 -32.13
CA LEU A 391 -3.25 19.94 -31.86
C LEU A 391 -2.12 20.14 -32.89
N HIS A 392 -1.33 21.19 -32.72
CA HIS A 392 0.03 21.22 -33.22
C HIS A 392 0.91 21.41 -31.98
N PRO A 393 1.68 20.40 -31.54
CA PRO A 393 2.63 20.60 -30.46
C PRO A 393 3.64 21.63 -30.97
N ASN A 394 3.55 22.85 -30.46
CA ASN A 394 4.55 23.88 -30.70
C ASN A 394 5.83 23.42 -29.99
N PRO A 395 6.92 23.10 -30.72
CA PRO A 395 8.17 22.63 -30.10
C PRO A 395 8.86 23.72 -29.24
N TYR A 396 8.32 24.94 -29.25
CA TYR A 396 8.76 26.05 -28.42
C TYR A 396 7.87 26.20 -27.17
N SER A 397 8.35 25.59 -26.08
CA SER A 397 8.40 26.14 -24.71
C SER A 397 7.09 26.48 -23.96
N HIS A 398 6.26 25.50 -23.61
CA HIS A 398 5.47 25.61 -22.36
C HIS A 398 5.34 24.25 -21.68
N ASP A 399 5.42 24.26 -20.35
CA ASP A 399 5.11 23.10 -19.52
C ASP A 399 3.64 22.72 -19.74
N GLN A 400 3.40 21.47 -20.16
CA GLN A 400 2.08 20.96 -20.54
C GLN A 400 1.45 20.11 -19.43
N GLY A 401 2.08 20.09 -18.26
CA GLY A 401 1.73 19.20 -17.16
C GLY A 401 2.15 17.75 -17.41
N GLN A 402 1.63 16.88 -16.55
CA GLN A 402 2.02 15.47 -16.44
C GLN A 402 1.96 14.72 -17.78
N GLY A 403 3.07 14.06 -18.12
CA GLY A 403 3.18 13.15 -19.27
C GLY A 403 3.35 13.79 -20.64
N LEU A 404 3.24 15.12 -20.77
CA LEU A 404 3.29 15.80 -22.08
C LEU A 404 4.39 16.86 -22.20
N SER A 405 4.89 17.39 -21.07
CA SER A 405 5.95 18.40 -21.08
C SER A 405 7.20 17.89 -21.81
N GLY A 406 7.65 18.63 -22.83
CA GLY A 406 8.84 18.26 -23.63
C GLY A 406 8.63 17.12 -24.63
N THR A 407 7.40 16.64 -24.84
CA THR A 407 7.09 15.57 -25.79
C THR A 407 6.71 16.11 -27.17
N THR A 408 6.80 15.26 -28.19
CA THR A 408 6.36 15.53 -29.57
C THR A 408 5.39 14.45 -30.04
N ALA A 409 4.71 14.67 -31.17
CA ALA A 409 3.80 13.67 -31.74
C ALA A 409 4.51 12.35 -32.15
N SER A 410 5.84 12.36 -32.28
CA SER A 410 6.67 11.20 -32.62
C SER A 410 7.48 10.67 -31.44
N THR A 411 7.25 11.17 -30.21
CA THR A 411 7.93 10.66 -29.02
C THR A 411 7.51 9.21 -28.78
N ASP A 412 8.51 8.34 -28.69
CA ASP A 412 8.32 6.92 -28.37
C ASP A 412 8.75 6.66 -26.93
N PHE A 413 7.86 6.05 -26.16
CA PHE A 413 8.06 5.75 -24.74
C PHE A 413 8.41 4.28 -24.58
N ASN A 414 9.49 4.00 -23.86
CA ASN A 414 9.99 2.64 -23.64
C ASN A 414 10.68 2.54 -22.27
N ALA A 415 11.10 1.33 -21.89
CA ALA A 415 11.73 1.08 -20.59
C ALA A 415 13.08 1.82 -20.36
N GLU A 416 13.72 2.34 -21.41
CA GLU A 416 15.00 3.06 -21.32
C GLU A 416 14.83 4.57 -21.05
N ASN A 417 13.64 5.11 -21.31
CA ASN A 417 13.33 6.54 -21.12
C ASN A 417 12.18 6.79 -20.13
N SER A 418 11.34 5.79 -19.90
CA SER A 418 10.17 5.86 -19.03
C SER A 418 10.09 4.66 -18.11
N TYR A 419 9.46 4.84 -16.95
CA TYR A 419 9.26 3.77 -15.97
C TYR A 419 7.78 3.58 -15.65
N TYR A 420 7.09 4.69 -15.38
CA TYR A 420 5.64 4.70 -15.25
C TYR A 420 4.98 5.13 -16.55
N ALA A 421 3.75 4.64 -16.74
CA ALA A 421 2.76 5.25 -17.59
C ALA A 421 1.54 5.54 -16.72
N SER A 422 1.18 6.82 -16.57
CA SER A 422 0.14 7.25 -15.64
C SER A 422 -0.97 8.08 -16.28
N VAL A 423 -2.16 8.02 -15.70
CA VAL A 423 -3.31 8.86 -16.06
C VAL A 423 -4.30 8.99 -14.89
N SER A 424 -5.03 10.09 -14.80
CA SER A 424 -6.23 10.18 -13.95
C SER A 424 -7.26 9.14 -14.40
N LEU A 425 -7.82 8.40 -13.46
CA LEU A 425 -8.89 7.44 -13.74
C LEU A 425 -10.08 8.13 -14.42
N GLY A 426 -10.48 9.32 -13.94
CA GLY A 426 -11.57 10.08 -14.52
C GLY A 426 -11.29 10.52 -15.96
N LYS A 427 -10.04 10.89 -16.29
CA LYS A 427 -9.62 11.22 -17.67
C LYS A 427 -9.67 9.98 -18.57
N ALA A 428 -9.27 8.82 -18.07
CA ALA A 428 -9.23 7.59 -18.85
C ALA A 428 -10.63 7.02 -19.14
N ILE A 429 -11.47 6.88 -18.11
CA ILE A 429 -12.72 6.10 -18.21
C ILE A 429 -13.99 6.92 -17.92
N GLY A 430 -13.86 8.21 -17.59
CA GLY A 430 -14.98 9.06 -17.19
C GLY A 430 -15.54 8.71 -15.81
N HIS A 431 -16.84 8.95 -15.63
CA HIS A 431 -17.51 8.71 -14.34
C HIS A 431 -17.94 7.25 -14.16
N ILE A 432 -17.81 6.76 -12.93
CA ILE A 432 -18.30 5.44 -12.52
C ILE A 432 -19.75 5.60 -12.01
N TRP A 433 -20.71 5.14 -12.80
CA TRP A 433 -22.12 5.18 -12.45
C TRP A 433 -22.54 3.93 -11.70
N PHE A 434 -23.41 4.07 -10.70
CA PHE A 434 -23.95 2.96 -9.89
C PHE A 434 -22.92 2.12 -9.13
N GLY A 435 -21.67 2.58 -9.05
CA GLY A 435 -20.62 1.94 -8.26
C GLY A 435 -19.90 0.77 -8.93
N GLU A 436 -20.12 0.55 -10.23
CA GLU A 436 -19.47 -0.51 -11.00
C GLU A 436 -18.86 0.04 -12.30
N LEU A 437 -17.74 -0.54 -12.74
CA LEU A 437 -17.16 -0.23 -14.04
C LEU A 437 -17.89 -0.99 -15.15
N SER A 438 -18.33 -0.26 -16.17
CA SER A 438 -18.93 -0.87 -17.37
C SER A 438 -17.91 -1.65 -18.19
N SER A 439 -18.38 -2.59 -19.03
CA SER A 439 -17.50 -3.36 -19.92
C SER A 439 -16.67 -2.49 -20.87
N ALA A 440 -17.20 -1.33 -21.28
CA ALA A 440 -16.47 -0.37 -22.11
C ALA A 440 -15.32 0.30 -21.34
N GLN A 441 -15.56 0.66 -20.07
CA GLN A 441 -14.53 1.23 -19.20
C GLN A 441 -13.44 0.20 -18.87
N LEU A 442 -13.82 -1.05 -18.62
CA LEU A 442 -12.88 -2.15 -18.43
C LEU A 442 -12.03 -2.39 -19.68
N GLU A 443 -12.62 -2.33 -20.88
CA GLU A 443 -11.83 -2.47 -22.10
C GLU A 443 -10.81 -1.35 -22.25
N ILE A 444 -11.14 -0.10 -21.90
CA ILE A 444 -10.19 1.03 -21.89
C ILE A 444 -9.05 0.81 -20.86
N ILE A 445 -9.33 0.20 -19.71
CA ILE A 445 -8.26 -0.13 -18.75
C ILE A 445 -7.34 -1.20 -19.31
N ARG A 446 -7.90 -2.33 -19.75
CA ARG A 446 -7.13 -3.45 -20.32
C ARG A 446 -6.28 -3.01 -21.51
N ALA A 447 -6.87 -2.17 -22.33
CA ALA A 447 -6.28 -1.50 -23.47
C ALA A 447 -4.99 -0.73 -23.16
N GLN A 448 -5.09 0.14 -22.17
CA GLN A 448 -4.01 1.00 -21.74
C GLN A 448 -2.93 0.21 -21.01
N VAL A 449 -3.34 -0.72 -20.14
CA VAL A 449 -2.42 -1.63 -19.44
C VAL A 449 -1.60 -2.45 -20.45
N ARG A 450 -2.25 -3.02 -21.48
CA ARG A 450 -1.54 -3.72 -22.56
C ARG A 450 -0.52 -2.84 -23.28
N GLY A 451 -0.89 -1.61 -23.63
CA GLY A 451 0.03 -0.71 -24.34
C GLY A 451 1.18 -0.19 -23.46
N ALA A 452 0.98 -0.08 -22.14
CA ALA A 452 2.08 0.19 -21.22
C ALA A 452 3.02 -1.02 -21.14
N HIS A 453 2.48 -2.23 -20.96
CA HIS A 453 3.26 -3.46 -20.84
C HIS A 453 4.04 -3.79 -22.13
N SER A 454 3.47 -3.53 -23.31
CA SER A 454 4.16 -3.74 -24.60
C SER A 454 5.40 -2.85 -24.75
N ARG A 455 5.44 -1.72 -24.02
CA ARG A 455 6.56 -0.77 -23.95
C ARG A 455 7.48 -1.01 -22.75
N GLY A 456 7.20 -2.03 -21.94
CA GLY A 456 7.95 -2.33 -20.71
C GLY A 456 7.68 -1.34 -19.56
N LEU A 457 6.57 -0.59 -19.61
CA LEU A 457 6.20 0.41 -18.62
C LEU A 457 5.22 -0.14 -17.60
N LYS A 458 5.25 0.43 -16.39
CA LYS A 458 4.31 0.09 -15.32
C LYS A 458 3.10 1.01 -15.36
N ALA A 459 1.91 0.43 -15.51
CA ALA A 459 0.66 1.16 -15.57
C ALA A 459 0.24 1.63 -14.16
N ARG A 460 -0.21 2.88 -14.06
CA ARG A 460 -0.71 3.49 -12.82
C ARG A 460 -1.88 4.43 -13.10
N TYR A 461 -2.94 4.32 -12.31
CA TYR A 461 -4.06 5.27 -12.33
C TYR A 461 -4.09 6.10 -11.06
N TRP A 462 -4.21 7.42 -11.19
CA TRP A 462 -4.36 8.35 -10.06
C TRP A 462 -5.76 8.98 -10.02
N ASP A 463 -6.05 9.79 -9.00
CA ASP A 463 -7.41 10.32 -8.72
C ASP A 463 -8.45 9.21 -8.56
N LEU A 464 -8.09 8.18 -7.78
CA LEU A 464 -8.97 7.06 -7.45
C LEU A 464 -10.04 7.51 -6.43
N PRO A 465 -11.25 6.95 -6.47
CA PRO A 465 -12.31 7.35 -5.55
C PRO A 465 -11.92 7.07 -4.09
N ALA A 466 -11.91 8.09 -3.23
CA ALA A 466 -11.60 7.94 -1.81
C ALA A 466 -12.81 7.47 -0.97
N TRP A 467 -14.02 7.90 -1.36
CA TRP A 467 -15.27 7.60 -0.65
C TRP A 467 -16.44 7.43 -1.64
N PRO A 468 -17.41 6.53 -1.39
CA PRO A 468 -17.51 5.61 -0.25
C PRO A 468 -16.46 4.48 -0.30
N ARG A 469 -16.07 3.97 0.89
CA ARG A 469 -15.01 2.94 1.01
C ARG A 469 -15.31 1.67 0.19
N GLY A 470 -16.57 1.29 0.05
CA GLY A 470 -16.97 0.14 -0.78
C GLY A 470 -16.64 0.34 -2.26
N LEU A 471 -16.92 1.54 -2.80
CA LEU A 471 -16.56 1.89 -4.18
C LEU A 471 -15.05 1.93 -4.36
N ARG A 472 -14.33 2.57 -3.43
CA ARG A 472 -12.86 2.60 -3.44
C ARG A 472 -12.27 1.21 -3.53
N ASN A 473 -12.62 0.32 -2.60
CA ASN A 473 -12.04 -1.03 -2.55
C ASN A 473 -12.44 -1.84 -3.79
N HIS A 474 -13.66 -1.66 -4.32
CA HIS A 474 -14.06 -2.27 -5.58
C HIS A 474 -13.19 -1.80 -6.75
N VAL A 475 -12.97 -0.48 -6.90
CA VAL A 475 -12.11 0.06 -7.96
C VAL A 475 -10.68 -0.42 -7.81
N TRP A 476 -10.12 -0.39 -6.60
CA TRP A 476 -8.77 -0.90 -6.35
C TRP A 476 -8.64 -2.37 -6.76
N LYS A 477 -9.60 -3.20 -6.36
CA LYS A 477 -9.62 -4.62 -6.72
C LYS A 477 -9.68 -4.81 -8.23
N VAL A 478 -10.57 -4.09 -8.91
CA VAL A 478 -10.68 -4.16 -10.37
C VAL A 478 -9.37 -3.76 -11.05
N LEU A 479 -8.73 -2.66 -10.64
CA LEU A 479 -7.47 -2.25 -11.25
C LEU A 479 -6.38 -3.31 -11.10
N VAL A 480 -6.25 -3.91 -9.91
CA VAL A 480 -5.30 -4.99 -9.65
C VAL A 480 -5.65 -6.25 -10.47
N ASP A 481 -6.92 -6.67 -10.48
CA ASP A 481 -7.40 -7.83 -11.25
C ASP A 481 -7.18 -7.64 -12.78
N GLU A 482 -7.22 -6.40 -13.27
CA GLU A 482 -6.98 -6.04 -14.67
C GLU A 482 -5.49 -5.80 -15.02
N GLY A 483 -4.58 -6.01 -14.06
CA GLY A 483 -3.13 -6.02 -14.29
C GLY A 483 -2.44 -4.66 -14.16
N VAL A 484 -3.05 -3.68 -13.48
CA VAL A 484 -2.37 -2.43 -13.13
C VAL A 484 -1.23 -2.71 -12.17
N ASP A 485 -0.02 -2.28 -12.52
CA ASP A 485 1.21 -2.61 -11.78
C ASP A 485 1.30 -1.95 -10.42
N ILE A 486 0.80 -0.72 -10.29
CA ILE A 486 0.98 0.10 -9.10
C ILE A 486 -0.33 0.79 -8.73
N LEU A 487 -0.86 0.47 -7.55
CA LEU A 487 -2.06 1.09 -7.03
C LEU A 487 -1.75 2.45 -6.38
N ASN A 488 -2.29 3.53 -6.91
CA ASN A 488 -2.14 4.86 -6.33
C ASN A 488 -3.07 5.03 -5.11
N VAL A 489 -2.52 5.22 -3.91
CA VAL A 489 -3.28 5.16 -2.66
C VAL A 489 -3.10 6.39 -1.76
N ASP A 490 -4.22 6.93 -1.28
CA ASP A 490 -4.25 7.92 -0.20
C ASP A 490 -4.44 7.27 1.19
N ASP A 491 -5.17 6.14 1.26
CA ASP A 491 -5.44 5.38 2.50
C ASP A 491 -4.47 4.19 2.65
N LEU A 492 -3.32 4.44 3.30
CA LEU A 492 -2.30 3.42 3.56
C LEU A 492 -2.76 2.30 4.50
N MET A 493 -3.67 2.60 5.43
CA MET A 493 -4.22 1.57 6.31
C MET A 493 -5.18 0.66 5.55
N GLY A 494 -5.93 1.23 4.60
CA GLY A 494 -6.81 0.49 3.70
C GLY A 494 -6.03 -0.51 2.85
N VAL A 495 -4.96 -0.08 2.19
CA VAL A 495 -4.19 -0.97 1.30
C VAL A 495 -3.50 -2.09 2.08
N LYS A 496 -3.01 -1.86 3.30
CA LYS A 496 -2.35 -2.91 4.11
C LYS A 496 -3.30 -4.02 4.59
N ARG A 497 -4.61 -3.76 4.69
CA ARG A 497 -5.59 -4.70 5.28
C ARG A 497 -6.10 -5.76 4.31
N GLU A 498 -5.98 -5.51 3.02
CA GLU A 498 -6.45 -6.41 1.99
C GLU A 498 -5.24 -7.07 1.32
N LEU A 499 -5.40 -8.34 0.93
CA LEU A 499 -4.44 -9.02 0.08
C LEU A 499 -4.81 -8.64 -1.35
N TRP A 500 -3.90 -7.94 -2.01
CA TRP A 500 -4.05 -7.48 -3.39
C TRP A 500 -3.34 -8.44 -4.34
#